data_AF-A0A967MXE8-F1
#
_entry.id   AF-A0A967MXE8-F1
#
_cell.length_a   1.000
_cell.length_b   1.000
_cell.length_c   1.000
_cell.angle_alpha   90.00
_cell.angle_beta   90.00
_cell.angle_gamma   90.00
#
_symmetry.space_group_name_H-M   'P 1'
#
loop_
_entity.id
_entity.type
_entity.pdbx_description
1 polymer ?
#
loop_
_entity_poly.entity_id
_entity_poly.type
_entity_poly.pdbx_seq_one_letter_code
_entity_poly.pdbx_strand_id
1 'polypeptide(L)' 'APLIATDSPEYSKTGVSEATSILGIVATGDASIDAAMKNGGITKIHHVDFHSTSVLGIYAKFKVIVYGD' A
#
# COMPACT_ATOMS: atom_id res chain seq x y z
N ALA A 1 -20.67 24.98 18.89
CA ALA A 1 -20.53 24.77 17.44
C ALA A 1 -19.99 23.37 17.23
N PRO A 2 -20.60 22.50 16.41
CA PRO A 2 -20.01 21.20 16.15
C PRO A 2 -18.78 21.42 15.27
N LEU A 3 -17.66 20.90 15.77
CA LEU A 3 -16.41 20.76 15.04
C LEU A 3 -16.74 20.00 13.75
N ILE A 4 -16.48 20.62 12.60
CA ILE A 4 -16.52 19.96 11.31
C ILE A 4 -15.45 18.87 11.42
N ALA A 5 -15.87 17.66 11.81
CA ALA A 5 -15.11 16.47 11.57
C ALA A 5 -15.03 16.40 10.06
N THR A 6 -13.90 16.86 9.52
CA THR A 6 -13.51 16.71 8.12
C THR A 6 -14.01 15.36 7.68
N ASP A 7 -14.91 15.37 6.69
CA ASP A 7 -15.35 14.24 5.89
C ASP A 7 -14.14 13.30 5.74
N SER A 8 -14.09 12.31 6.63
CA SER A 8 -13.00 11.36 6.61
C SER A 8 -13.40 10.55 5.40
N PRO A 9 -12.66 10.59 4.28
CA PRO A 9 -12.99 9.75 3.15
C PRO A 9 -13.17 8.35 3.72
N GLU A 10 -14.42 7.89 3.76
CA GLU A 10 -14.77 6.56 4.23
C GLU A 10 -14.17 5.66 3.18
N TYR A 11 -12.87 5.37 3.34
CA TYR A 11 -12.17 4.39 2.53
C TYR A 11 -12.77 3.06 2.93
N SER A 12 -13.86 2.70 2.25
CA SER A 12 -14.65 1.49 2.46
C SER A 12 -13.78 0.24 2.34
N LYS A 13 -12.73 0.31 1.53
CA LYS A 13 -11.80 -0.77 1.30
C LYS A 13 -10.35 -0.31 1.29
N THR A 14 -9.52 -1.16 1.89
CA THR A 14 -8.07 -0.99 1.91
C THR A 14 -7.43 -2.27 1.39
N GLY A 15 -6.52 -2.10 0.44
CA GLY A 15 -5.75 -3.17 -0.17
C GLY A 15 -4.27 -2.99 0.16
N VAL A 16 -3.59 -4.06 0.53
CA VAL A 16 -2.17 -4.03 0.86
C VAL A 16 -1.43 -5.01 -0.03
N SER A 17 -0.32 -4.57 -0.63
CA SER A 17 0.66 -5.46 -1.25
C SER A 17 2.06 -5.18 -0.74
N GLU A 18 2.89 -6.21 -0.68
CA GLU A 18 4.27 -6.11 -0.22
C GLU A 18 5.21 -6.84 -1.18
N ALA A 19 6.37 -6.25 -1.45
CA ALA A 19 7.49 -6.89 -2.11
C ALA A 19 8.74 -6.69 -1.27
N THR A 20 9.61 -7.68 -1.33
CA THR A 20 10.86 -7.69 -0.59
C THR A 20 11.98 -7.97 -1.55
N SER A 21 13.03 -7.17 -1.50
CA SER A 21 14.23 -7.31 -2.29
C SER A 21 15.40 -7.54 -1.35
N ILE A 22 16.00 -8.72 -1.47
CA ILE A 22 17.13 -9.15 -0.67
C ILE A 22 18.39 -8.97 -1.53
N LEU A 23 19.29 -8.11 -1.05
CA LEU A 23 20.61 -7.84 -1.65
C LEU A 23 20.59 -7.38 -3.12
N GLY A 24 19.43 -6.94 -3.63
CA GLY A 24 19.24 -6.62 -5.06
C GLY A 24 19.38 -7.83 -6.01
N ILE A 25 19.54 -9.03 -5.46
CA ILE A 25 19.76 -10.28 -6.21
C ILE A 25 18.45 -11.07 -6.29
N VAL A 26 17.65 -11.02 -5.22
CA VAL A 26 16.40 -11.75 -5.12
C VAL A 26 15.30 -10.78 -4.73
N ALA A 27 14.50 -10.36 -5.70
CA ALA A 27 13.23 -9.70 -5.46
C ALA A 27 12.13 -10.76 -5.36
N THR A 28 11.56 -10.91 -4.16
CA THR A 28 10.44 -11.80 -3.87
C THR A 28 9.23 -10.97 -3.47
N GLY A 29 8.20 -11.03 -4.31
CA GLY A 29 6.90 -10.38 -4.08
C GLY A 29 6.51 -9.44 -5.21
N ASP A 30 5.28 -8.93 -5.15
CA ASP A 30 4.68 -8.11 -6.21
C ASP A 30 4.00 -6.88 -5.57
N ALA A 31 4.79 -5.84 -5.30
CA ALA A 31 4.35 -4.59 -4.67
C ALA A 31 3.61 -3.68 -5.66
N SER A 32 2.81 -4.28 -6.53
CA SER A 32 2.04 -3.56 -7.52
C SER A 32 0.74 -3.04 -6.90
N ILE A 33 0.32 -1.86 -7.35
CA ILE A 33 -0.97 -1.26 -6.99
C ILE A 33 -2.11 -2.20 -7.41
N ASP A 34 -1.96 -2.92 -8.54
CA ASP A 34 -2.92 -3.93 -9.01
C ASP A 34 -3.10 -5.07 -8.02
N ALA A 35 -2.01 -5.65 -7.54
CA ALA A 35 -2.05 -6.71 -6.53
C ALA A 35 -2.74 -6.22 -5.24
N ALA A 36 -2.41 -5.00 -4.81
CA ALA A 36 -3.01 -4.39 -3.62
C ALA A 36 -4.53 -4.15 -3.82
N MET A 37 -4.94 -3.61 -4.97
CA MET A 37 -6.35 -3.43 -5.33
C MET A 37 -7.11 -4.74 -5.40
N LYS A 38 -6.51 -5.76 -6.02
CA LYS A 38 -7.11 -7.08 -6.20
C LYS A 38 -7.25 -7.82 -4.87
N ASN A 39 -6.32 -7.61 -3.94
CA ASN A 39 -6.39 -8.14 -2.59
C ASN A 39 -7.45 -7.40 -1.75
N GLY A 40 -7.58 -6.08 -1.93
CA GLY A 40 -8.59 -5.25 -1.27
C GLY A 40 -9.97 -5.24 -1.94
N GLY A 41 -10.12 -5.84 -3.12
CA GLY A 41 -11.34 -5.75 -3.93
C GLY A 41 -11.73 -4.31 -4.29
N ILE A 42 -10.74 -3.44 -4.48
CA ILE A 42 -10.92 -2.01 -4.78
C ILE A 42 -11.04 -1.83 -6.29
N THR A 43 -12.10 -1.18 -6.73
CA THR A 43 -12.34 -0.84 -8.13
C THR A 43 -11.92 0.58 -8.48
N LYS A 44 -11.93 1.47 -7.48
CA LYS A 44 -11.58 2.87 -7.64
C LYS A 44 -10.60 3.30 -6.56
N ILE A 45 -9.38 3.60 -6.98
CA ILE A 45 -8.34 4.12 -6.09
C ILE A 45 -8.66 5.57 -5.73
N HIS A 46 -8.67 5.87 -4.44
CA HIS A 46 -8.76 7.24 -3.91
C HIS A 46 -7.44 7.72 -3.34
N HIS A 47 -6.71 6.84 -2.67
CA HIS A 47 -5.43 7.17 -2.05
C HIS A 47 -4.45 6.00 -2.19
N VAL A 48 -3.17 6.30 -2.40
CA VAL A 48 -2.11 5.29 -2.46
C VAL A 48 -0.95 5.72 -1.61
N ASP A 49 -0.59 4.87 -0.66
CA ASP A 49 0.57 4.99 0.20
C ASP A 49 1.66 4.00 -0.23
N PHE A 50 2.89 4.48 -0.23
CA PHE A 50 4.08 3.68 -0.52
C PHE A 50 5.03 3.76 0.67
N HIS A 51 5.30 2.61 1.28
CA HIS A 51 6.26 2.46 2.36
C HIS A 51 7.46 1.67 1.86
N SER A 52 8.64 2.29 1.93
CA SER A 52 9.90 1.64 1.58
C SER A 52 10.76 1.55 2.83
N THR A 53 10.95 0.34 3.34
CA THR A 53 11.80 0.08 4.50
C THR A 53 13.02 -0.68 4.06
N SER A 54 14.18 -0.05 4.17
CA SER A 54 15.46 -0.69 3.87
C SER A 54 16.22 -0.94 5.17
N VAL A 55 16.54 -2.20 5.44
CA VAL A 55 17.28 -2.64 6.62
C VAL A 55 18.73 -2.95 6.19
N LEU A 56 19.66 -2.18 6.76
CA LEU A 56 21.12 -2.38 6.67
C LEU A 56 21.69 -2.49 5.24
N GLY A 57 20.99 -1.98 4.21
CA GLY A 57 21.42 -2.06 2.81
C GLY A 57 21.38 -3.46 2.18
N ILE A 58 21.01 -4.48 2.97
CA ILE A 58 20.93 -5.88 2.59
C ILE A 58 19.49 -6.33 2.31
N TYR A 59 18.52 -5.59 2.83
CA TYR A 59 17.11 -5.94 2.71
C TYR A 59 16.31 -4.67 2.43
N ALA A 60 15.51 -4.67 1.38
CA ALA A 60 14.57 -3.62 1.07
C ALA A 60 13.17 -4.22 1.03
N LYS A 61 12.21 -3.61 1.71
CA LYS A 61 10.80 -3.99 1.69
C LYS A 61 10.01 -2.82 1.17
N PHE A 62 9.27 -3.04 0.09
CA PHE A 62 8.30 -2.12 -0.46
C PHE A 62 6.91 -2.60 -0.06
N LYS A 63 6.12 -1.70 0.48
CA LYS A 63 4.74 -1.92 0.91
C LYS A 63 3.88 -0.88 0.22
N VAL A 64 2.86 -1.33 -0.47
CA VAL A 64 1.88 -0.49 -1.15
C VAL A 64 0.56 -0.67 -0.45
N ILE A 65 -0.03 0.43 -0.03
CA ILE A 65 -1.31 0.45 0.64
C ILE A 65 -2.22 1.32 -0.21
N VAL A 66 -3.23 0.72 -0.81
CA VAL A 66 -4.24 1.42 -1.59
C VAL A 66 -5.51 1.54 -0.76
N TYR A 67 -6.11 2.72 -0.80
CA TYR A 67 -7.38 2.99 -0.16
C TYR A 67 -8.39 3.42 -1.23
N GLY A 68 -9.58 2.87 -1.18
CA GLY A 68 -10.60 3.12 -2.19
C GLY A 68 -11.89 2.35 -1.96
N ASP A 69 -12.69 2.22 -3.00
CA ASP A 69 -13.98 1.52 -3.00
C ASP A 69 -14.05 0.43 -4.09
#